data_AF-H8H1M8-F1
#
_entry.id   AF-H8H1M8-F1
#
_cell.length_a   1.000
_cell.length_b   1.000
_cell.length_c   1.000
_cell.angle_alpha   90.00
_cell.angle_beta   90.00
_cell.angle_gamma   90.00
#
_symmetry.space_group_name_H-M   'P 1'
#
loop_
_entity.id
_entity.type
_entity.pdbx_description
1 polymer ?
#
loop_
_entity_poly.entity_id
_entity_poly.type
_entity_poly.pdbx_seq_one_letter_code
_entity_poly.pdbx_strand_id
1 'polypeptide(L)'
;MLEVTPSTPILGGMSTLDFYWTLVFEAEHVSAARAEVRRLSADVLVVCPQACAVAVTPRGGVRLWDAQGEALDLEGLPFTLVEQVLSLFGPGVYALAVAGTGGANIERAFRKR
;
A
#
# COMPACT_ATOMS: atom_id res chain seq x y z
N MET A 1 -6.08 5.21 15.81
CA MET A 1 -5.40 6.26 15.03
C MET A 1 -4.16 5.58 14.45
N LEU A 2 -4.18 5.31 13.15
CA LEU A 2 -3.07 4.68 12.44
C LEU A 2 -1.97 5.73 12.29
N GLU A 3 -0.82 5.49 12.91
CA GLU A 3 0.36 6.33 12.69
C GLU A 3 1.13 5.73 11.51
N VAL A 4 1.53 6.59 10.58
CA VAL A 4 2.15 6.19 9.32
C VAL A 4 3.54 6.83 9.28
N THR A 5 4.59 6.01 9.32
CA THR A 5 5.98 6.47 9.44
C THR A 5 6.72 6.21 8.13
N PRO A 6 7.54 7.15 7.61
CA PRO A 6 8.29 6.90 6.38
C PRO A 6 9.37 5.83 6.62
N SER A 7 9.56 4.93 5.65
CA SER A 7 10.53 3.84 5.70
C SER A 7 11.10 3.53 4.32
N THR A 8 12.36 3.12 4.26
CA THR A 8 13.05 2.78 3.02
C THR A 8 12.99 1.26 2.79
N PRO A 9 12.28 0.74 1.78
CA PRO A 9 12.35 -0.68 1.45
C PRO A 9 13.51 -0.92 0.49
N ILE A 10 14.17 -2.06 0.69
CA ILE A 10 15.16 -2.59 -0.25
C ILE A 10 14.39 -3.37 -1.32
N LEU A 11 13.89 -2.67 -2.33
CA LEU A 11 13.44 -3.26 -3.59
C LEU A 11 14.53 -2.99 -4.62
N GLY A 12 15.27 -4.03 -4.99
CA GLY A 12 16.40 -3.94 -5.92
C GLY A 12 15.98 -3.27 -7.23
N GLY A 13 16.46 -2.05 -7.45
CA GLY A 13 16.43 -1.37 -8.75
C GLY A 13 15.43 -0.23 -8.93
N MET A 14 14.63 0.15 -7.92
CA MET A 14 13.65 1.24 -8.05
C MET A 14 14.14 2.54 -7.38
N SER A 15 14.94 3.35 -8.09
CA SER A 15 15.56 4.57 -7.54
C SER A 15 14.69 5.84 -7.64
N THR A 16 13.40 5.75 -7.96
CA THR A 16 12.52 6.91 -8.18
C THR A 16 11.29 6.97 -7.26
N LEU A 17 11.03 5.92 -6.48
CA LEU A 17 9.95 5.90 -5.50
C LEU A 17 10.53 5.68 -4.09
N ASP A 18 11.45 6.55 -3.64
CA ASP A 18 12.17 6.40 -2.35
C ASP A 18 11.29 6.64 -1.10
N PHE A 19 10.00 6.91 -1.28
CA PHE A 19 9.08 7.12 -0.16
C PHE A 19 8.15 5.92 -0.09
N TYR A 20 8.38 5.03 0.86
CA TYR A 20 7.36 4.06 1.26
C TYR A 20 6.97 4.32 2.69
N TRP A 21 5.72 4.08 2.99
CA TRP A 21 5.18 4.32 4.30
C TRP A 21 4.91 3.00 5.00
N THR A 22 5.18 3.00 6.30
CA THR A 22 4.93 1.87 7.18
C THR A 22 3.60 2.06 7.88
N LEU A 23 2.77 1.02 7.84
CA LEU A 23 1.54 0.97 8.61
C LEU A 23 1.84 0.43 10.01
N VAL A 24 1.43 1.17 11.04
CA VAL A 24 1.63 0.78 12.43
C VAL A 24 0.33 0.24 13.03
N PHE A 25 0.39 -0.96 13.58
CA PHE A 25 -0.75 -1.60 14.26
C PHE A 25 -0.39 -2.04 15.69
N GLU A 26 -1.43 -2.30 16.49
CA GLU A 26 -1.29 -3.08 17.71
C GLU A 26 -0.93 -4.52 17.37
N ALA A 27 -0.12 -5.16 18.22
CA ALA A 27 0.50 -6.45 17.91
C ALA A 27 -0.52 -7.55 17.56
N GLU A 28 -1.68 -7.58 18.22
CA GLU A 28 -2.75 -8.55 17.96
C GLU A 28 -3.41 -8.38 16.58
N HIS A 29 -3.34 -7.18 16.01
CA HIS A 29 -3.96 -6.84 14.73
C HIS A 29 -3.00 -6.98 13.53
N VAL A 30 -1.69 -7.17 13.75
CA VAL A 30 -0.68 -7.22 12.67
C VAL A 30 -0.97 -8.34 11.66
N SER A 31 -1.35 -9.53 12.13
CA SER A 31 -1.65 -10.66 11.22
C SER A 31 -2.88 -10.38 10.35
N ALA A 32 -3.92 -9.79 10.93
CA ALA A 32 -5.12 -9.40 10.20
C ALA A 32 -4.81 -8.28 9.18
N ALA A 33 -4.03 -7.28 9.58
CA ALA A 33 -3.60 -6.20 8.68
C ALA A 33 -2.79 -6.71 7.49
N ARG A 34 -1.87 -7.67 7.71
CA ARG A 34 -1.10 -8.31 6.62
C ARG A 34 -2.01 -9.07 5.66
N ALA A 35 -3.00 -9.80 6.19
CA ALA A 35 -3.97 -10.51 5.36
C ALA A 35 -4.79 -9.53 4.51
N GLU A 36 -5.22 -8.42 5.10
CA GLU A 36 -6.01 -7.41 4.40
C GLU A 36 -5.20 -6.69 3.32
N VAL A 37 -3.95 -6.30 3.60
CA VAL A 37 -3.05 -5.73 2.58
C VAL A 37 -2.85 -6.70 1.42
N ARG A 38 -2.68 -8.00 1.68
CA ARG A 38 -2.55 -9.01 0.63
C ARG A 38 -3.82 -9.16 -0.20
N ARG A 39 -4.97 -9.23 0.46
CA ARG A 39 -6.28 -9.33 -0.19
C ARG A 39 -6.50 -8.13 -1.11
N LEU A 40 -6.33 -6.92 -0.57
CA LEU A 40 -6.51 -5.69 -1.32
C LEU A 40 -5.51 -5.57 -2.48
N SER A 41 -4.27 -6.01 -2.28
CA SER A 41 -3.27 -6.04 -3.35
C SER A 41 -3.69 -6.96 -4.49
N ALA A 42 -4.23 -8.14 -4.18
CA ALA A 42 -4.75 -9.06 -5.18
C ALA A 42 -5.91 -8.43 -5.98
N ASP A 43 -6.84 -7.76 -5.31
CA ASP A 43 -7.98 -7.10 -5.97
C ASP A 43 -7.50 -5.99 -6.93
N VAL A 44 -6.52 -5.18 -6.50
CA VAL A 44 -5.88 -4.17 -7.36
C VAL A 44 -5.21 -4.83 -8.57
N LEU A 45 -4.47 -5.91 -8.36
CA LEU A 45 -3.73 -6.61 -9.41
C LEU A 45 -4.63 -7.36 -10.40
N VAL A 46 -5.85 -7.75 -10.01
CA VAL A 46 -6.84 -8.31 -10.95
C VAL A 46 -7.25 -7.28 -12.00
N VAL A 47 -7.37 -6.02 -11.59
CA VAL A 47 -7.78 -4.91 -12.46
C VAL A 47 -6.59 -4.29 -13.18
N CYS A 48 -5.46 -4.17 -12.48
CA CYS A 48 -4.26 -3.51 -12.95
C CYS A 48 -3.02 -4.38 -12.68
N PRO A 49 -2.78 -5.43 -13.50
CA PRO A 49 -1.73 -6.43 -13.25
C PRO A 49 -0.31 -5.88 -13.21
N GLN A 50 -0.09 -4.74 -13.86
CA GLN A 50 1.20 -4.04 -13.93
C GLN A 50 1.49 -3.15 -12.71
N ALA A 51 0.52 -2.95 -11.81
CA ALA A 51 0.70 -2.11 -10.64
C ALA A 51 1.66 -2.77 -9.63
N CYS A 52 2.62 -2.02 -9.10
CA CYS A 52 3.49 -2.45 -8.02
C CYS A 52 3.35 -1.58 -6.76
N ALA A 53 2.78 -0.38 -6.87
CA ALA A 53 2.59 0.53 -5.76
C ALA A 53 1.30 1.34 -5.89
N VAL A 54 0.79 1.77 -4.74
CA VAL A 54 -0.37 2.65 -4.59
C VAL A 54 0.05 3.94 -3.90
N ALA A 55 -0.32 5.07 -4.48
CA ALA A 55 -0.26 6.38 -3.85
C ALA A 55 -1.63 6.77 -3.32
N VAL A 56 -1.67 7.29 -2.09
CA VAL A 56 -2.80 8.00 -1.53
C VAL A 56 -2.38 9.44 -1.24
N THR A 57 -3.09 10.39 -1.83
CA THR A 57 -2.84 11.82 -1.60
C THR A 57 -3.53 12.30 -0.32
N PRO A 58 -3.05 13.38 0.32
CA PRO A 58 -3.72 13.98 1.49
C PRO A 58 -5.18 14.41 1.26
N ARG A 59 -5.60 14.55 0.00
CA ARG A 59 -6.96 14.94 -0.38
C ARG A 59 -7.85 13.74 -0.75
N GLY A 60 -7.40 12.52 -0.51
CA GLY A 60 -8.17 11.30 -0.79
C GLY A 60 -8.14 10.84 -2.26
N GLY A 61 -7.23 11.36 -3.07
CA GLY A 61 -6.97 10.82 -4.42
C GLY A 61 -6.06 9.60 -4.39
N VAL A 62 -6.34 8.61 -5.24
CA VAL A 62 -5.53 7.40 -5.43
C VAL A 62 -4.77 7.47 -6.75
N ARG A 63 -3.56 6.90 -6.80
CA ARG A 63 -2.79 6.66 -8.03
C ARG A 63 -2.08 5.31 -7.95
N LEU A 64 -1.95 4.62 -9.08
CA LEU A 64 -1.18 3.39 -9.20
C LEU A 64 0.11 3.66 -9.98
N TRP A 65 1.16 2.92 -9.64
CA TRP A 65 2.44 2.96 -10.36
C TRP A 65 2.89 1.57 -10.76
N ASP A 66 3.59 1.48 -11.89
CA ASP A 66 4.35 0.29 -12.28
C ASP A 66 5.77 0.28 -11.69
N ALA A 67 6.50 -0.79 -11.97
CA ALA A 67 7.87 -0.98 -11.49
C ALA A 67 8.87 0.03 -12.07
N GLN A 68 8.50 0.70 -13.16
CA GLN A 68 9.29 1.74 -13.82
C GLN A 68 9.05 3.12 -13.20
N GLY A 69 8.05 3.24 -12.32
CA GLY A 69 7.64 4.49 -11.68
C GLY A 69 6.65 5.31 -12.51
N GLU A 70 6.09 4.72 -13.56
CA GLU A 70 5.11 5.39 -14.41
C GLU A 70 3.70 5.29 -13.81
N ALA A 71 2.96 6.39 -13.91
CA ALA A 71 1.60 6.44 -13.42
C ALA A 71 0.68 5.63 -14.33
N LEU A 72 -0.10 4.73 -13.73
CA LEU A 72 -1.04 3.88 -14.43
C LEU A 72 -2.43 4.51 -14.48
N ASP A 73 -3.16 4.20 -15.55
CA ASP A 73 -4.56 4.59 -15.68
C ASP A 73 -5.43 3.83 -14.68
N LEU A 74 -6.43 4.53 -14.15
CA LEU A 74 -7.39 4.04 -13.17
C LEU A 74 -8.78 3.80 -13.79
N GLU A 75 -8.96 3.96 -15.11
CA GLU A 75 -10.26 3.82 -15.77
C GLU A 75 -10.97 2.49 -15.45
N GLY A 76 -10.21 1.42 -15.22
CA GLY A 76 -10.73 0.11 -14.82
C GLY A 76 -10.97 -0.08 -13.32
N LEU A 77 -10.48 0.81 -12.46
CA LEU A 77 -10.48 0.64 -11.00
C LEU A 77 -11.89 0.92 -10.42
N PRO A 78 -12.56 -0.08 -9.82
CA PRO A 78 -13.87 0.14 -9.22
C PRO A 78 -13.79 1.17 -8.09
N PHE A 79 -14.77 2.06 -8.01
CA PHE A 79 -14.84 3.05 -6.93
C PHE A 79 -14.79 2.40 -5.53
N THR A 80 -15.46 1.27 -5.35
CA THR A 80 -15.43 0.51 -4.09
C THR A 80 -14.03 0.03 -3.71
N LEU A 81 -13.20 -0.28 -4.70
CA LEU A 81 -11.80 -0.67 -4.48
C LEU A 81 -10.96 0.55 -4.08
N VAL A 82 -11.22 1.71 -4.69
CA VAL A 82 -10.62 3.00 -4.29
C VAL A 82 -10.96 3.32 -2.83
N GLU A 83 -12.22 3.14 -2.42
CA GLU A 83 -12.64 3.39 -1.03
C GLU A 83 -11.93 2.47 -0.02
N GLN A 84 -11.74 1.19 -0.37
CA GLN A 84 -11.00 0.25 0.47
C GLN A 84 -9.53 0.63 0.60
N VAL A 85 -8.90 1.03 -0.51
CA VAL A 85 -7.54 1.60 -0.53
C VAL A 85 -7.44 2.80 0.40
N LEU A 86 -8.34 3.77 0.28
CA LEU A 86 -8.33 4.97 1.12
C LEU A 86 -8.62 4.68 2.60
N SER A 87 -9.41 3.65 2.88
CA SER A 87 -9.75 3.25 4.25
C SER A 87 -8.59 2.54 4.95
N LEU A 88 -7.84 1.73 4.21
CA LEU A 88 -6.71 0.98 4.75
C LEU A 88 -5.43 1.82 4.81
N PHE A 89 -5.17 2.61 3.78
CA PHE A 89 -3.96 3.39 3.63
C PHE A 89 -4.20 4.87 3.94
N GLY A 90 -3.39 5.44 4.84
CA GLY A 90 -3.30 6.88 5.00
C GLY A 90 -2.56 7.54 3.83
N PRO A 91 -2.45 8.88 3.79
CA PRO A 91 -1.65 9.56 2.78
C PRO A 91 -0.23 9.03 2.72
N GLY A 92 0.24 8.66 1.54
CA GLY A 92 1.54 8.04 1.36
C GLY A 92 1.61 7.17 0.10
N VAL A 93 2.65 6.35 0.06
CA VAL A 93 2.98 5.42 -1.02
C VAL A 93 3.26 4.07 -0.39
N TYR A 94 2.62 3.03 -0.92
CA TYR A 94 2.63 1.69 -0.34
C TYR A 94 2.87 0.67 -1.44
N ALA A 95 3.78 -0.27 -1.18
CA ALA A 95 4.01 -1.38 -2.09
C ALA A 95 2.82 -2.34 -2.09
N LEU A 96 2.44 -2.83 -3.25
CA LEU A 96 1.47 -3.92 -3.40
C LEU A 96 2.15 -5.26 -3.07
N ALA A 97 1.41 -6.15 -2.42
CA ALA A 97 1.83 -7.53 -2.23
C ALA A 97 1.64 -8.30 -3.56
N VAL A 98 2.71 -8.40 -4.33
CA VAL A 98 2.85 -9.29 -5.50
C VAL A 98 3.36 -10.65 -5.06
N ALA A 99 3.21 -11.69 -5.89
CA ALA A 99 3.54 -13.07 -5.54
C ALA A 99 4.90 -13.19 -4.82
N GLY A 100 4.88 -13.66 -3.57
CA GLY A 100 6.07 -13.84 -2.74
C GLY A 100 6.54 -12.58 -1.97
N THR A 101 5.93 -11.40 -2.17
CA THR A 101 6.23 -10.18 -1.42
C THR A 101 5.20 -9.91 -0.33
N GLY A 102 5.63 -9.19 0.72
CA GLY A 102 4.78 -8.81 1.84
C GLY A 102 3.86 -7.62 1.54
N GLY A 103 4.10 -6.88 0.46
CA GLY A 103 3.48 -5.58 0.18
C GLY A 103 3.98 -4.50 1.12
N ALA A 104 3.07 -3.59 1.52
CA ALA A 104 3.34 -2.50 2.44
C ALA A 104 4.09 -2.99 3.70
N ASN A 105 5.03 -2.17 4.18
CA ASN A 105 5.67 -2.47 5.45
C ASN A 105 4.64 -2.32 6.59
N ILE A 106 4.58 -3.32 7.46
CA ILE A 106 3.65 -3.33 8.60
C ILE A 106 4.47 -3.59 9.85
N GLU A 107 4.43 -2.64 10.77
CA GLU A 107 5.12 -2.70 12.05
C GLU A 107 4.15 -2.85 13.22
N ARG A 108 4.64 -3.52 14.26
CA ARG A 108 4.02 -3.44 15.59
C ARG A 108 4.60 -2.19 16.25
N ALA A 109 3.78 -1.20 16.61
CA ALA A 109 4.35 -0.05 17.33
C ALA A 109 3.44 0.63 18.35
N PHE A 110 2.19 0.20 18.54
CA PHE A 110 1.39 0.70 19.67
C PHE A 110 1.07 -0.41 20.65
N ARG A 111 1.53 -0.23 21.90
CA ARG A 111 0.95 -0.88 23.08
C ARG A 111 0.22 0.23 23.82
N LYS A 112 -1.10 0.28 23.71
CA LYS A 112 -1.90 1.17 24.54
C LYS A 112 -1.70 0.70 25.99
N ARG A 113 -1.08 1.55 26.82
CA ARG A 113 -1.02 1.32 28.27
C ARG A 113 -2.39 1.59 28.89
#